data_AF-A0A349JUA1-F1
#
_entry.id   AF-A0A349JUA1-F1
#
_cell.length_a   1.000
_cell.length_b   1.000
_cell.length_c   1.000
_cell.angle_alpha   90.00
_cell.angle_beta   90.00
_cell.angle_gamma   90.00
#
_symmetry.space_group_name_H-M   'P 1'
#
loop_
_entity.id
_entity.type
_entity.pdbx_description
1 polymer ?
#
loop_
_entity_poly.entity_id
_entity_poly.type
_entity_poly.pdbx_seq_one_letter_code
_entity_poly.pdbx_strand_id
1 'polypeptide(L)' 'VNARAVVGEASDQILFELIPDTRIMEGAPRLAVVSGIVDHTAHHRGSLAVYARLIDKRAPMPYS' A
#
# COMPACT_ATOMS: atom_id res chain seq x y z
N VAL A 1 5.39 -18.12 0.37
CA VAL A 1 4.05 -17.47 0.33
C VAL A 1 4.27 -15.99 0.04
N ASN A 2 3.46 -15.35 -0.81
CA ASN A 2 3.57 -13.91 -1.09
C ASN A 2 2.58 -13.09 -0.24
N ALA A 3 2.78 -11.77 -0.13
CA ALA A 3 1.95 -10.91 0.72
C ALA A 3 0.45 -10.98 0.38
N ARG A 4 0.10 -11.06 -0.91
CA ARG A 4 -1.30 -11.18 -1.35
C ARG A 4 -1.95 -12.46 -0.82
N ALA A 5 -1.26 -13.60 -0.91
CA ALA A 5 -1.77 -14.87 -0.41
C ALA A 5 -1.92 -14.84 1.13
N VAL A 6 -0.92 -14.30 1.85
CA VAL A 6 -0.98 -14.17 3.32
C VAL A 6 -2.19 -13.33 3.75
N VAL A 7 -2.40 -12.17 3.14
CA VAL A 7 -3.55 -11.30 3.47
C VAL A 7 -4.87 -11.95 3.08
N GLY A 8 -4.92 -12.63 1.92
CA GLY A 8 -6.15 -13.27 1.43
C GLY A 8 -6.59 -14.50 2.24
N GLU A 9 -5.66 -15.16 2.94
CA GLU A 9 -5.93 -16.30 3.82
C GLU A 9 -6.20 -15.90 5.28
N ALA A 10 -5.85 -14.67 5.67
CA ALA A 10 -6.06 -14.18 7.03
C ALA A 10 -7.55 -13.92 7.30
N SER A 11 -8.01 -14.25 8.52
CA SER A 11 -9.34 -13.85 8.97
C SER A 11 -9.34 -12.36 9.33
N ASP A 12 -10.52 -11.74 9.29
CA ASP A 12 -10.71 -10.36 9.73
C ASP A 12 -10.18 -10.16 11.16
N GLN A 13 -10.44 -11.11 12.07
CA GLN A 13 -9.93 -11.06 13.44
C GLN A 13 -8.42 -10.87 13.50
N ILE A 14 -7.66 -11.65 12.71
CA ILE A 14 -6.20 -11.56 12.63
C ILE A 14 -5.75 -10.21 12.06
N LEU A 15 -6.51 -9.65 11.11
CA LEU A 15 -6.23 -8.36 10.47
C LEU A 15 -6.52 -7.16 11.39
N PHE A 16 -7.48 -7.31 12.33
CA PHE A 16 -7.80 -6.30 13.32
C PHE A 16 -6.95 -6.36 14.60
N GLU A 17 -6.18 -7.43 14.81
CA GLU A 17 -5.17 -7.48 15.88
C GLU A 17 -4.18 -6.32 15.76
N LEU A 18 -3.74 -5.81 16.91
CA LEU A 18 -2.78 -4.71 16.97
C LEU A 18 -1.37 -5.20 16.62
N ILE A 19 -0.60 -4.34 15.97
CA ILE A 19 0.82 -4.56 15.72
C ILE A 19 1.57 -4.49 17.06
N PRO A 20 2.26 -5.56 17.49
CA PRO A 20 2.99 -5.58 18.76
C PRO A 20 4.42 -5.02 18.63
N ASP A 21 4.85 -4.66 17.42
CA ASP A 21 6.19 -4.17 17.15
C ASP A 21 6.32 -2.70 17.54
N THR A 22 7.23 -2.41 18.46
CA THR A 22 7.46 -1.07 19.01
C THR A 22 8.19 -0.12 18.06
N ARG A 23 8.72 -0.62 16.95
CA ARG A 23 9.53 0.19 16.02
C ARG A 23 8.68 0.92 14.99
N ILE A 24 7.60 0.30 14.54
CA ILE A 24 6.80 0.77 13.40
C ILE A 24 5.33 0.46 13.66
N MET A 25 4.51 1.53 13.68
CA MET A 25 3.05 1.44 13.76
C MET A 25 2.54 0.62 14.96
N GLU A 26 3.25 0.67 16.10
CA GLU A 26 2.84 0.02 17.34
C GLU A 26 1.39 0.39 17.69
N GLY A 27 0.59 -0.61 18.05
CA GLY A 27 -0.80 -0.39 18.47
C GLY A 27 -1.79 -0.10 17.34
N ALA A 28 -1.34 0.03 16.08
CA ALA A 28 -2.25 0.11 14.93
C ALA A 28 -2.75 -1.30 14.55
N PRO A 29 -3.98 -1.47 14.03
CA PRO A 29 -4.42 -2.72 13.45
C PRO A 29 -3.51 -3.17 12.30
N ARG A 30 -3.24 -4.47 12.16
CA ARG A 30 -2.41 -4.98 11.06
C ARG A 30 -2.93 -4.57 9.67
N LEU A 31 -4.25 -4.49 9.51
CA LEU A 31 -4.89 -4.05 8.26
C LEU A 31 -4.48 -2.62 7.83
N ALA A 32 -4.09 -1.75 8.77
CA ALA A 32 -3.67 -0.38 8.47
C ALA A 32 -2.48 -0.32 7.51
N VAL A 33 -1.62 -1.35 7.50
CA VAL A 33 -0.48 -1.48 6.58
C VAL A 33 -0.95 -1.52 5.13
N VAL A 34 -2.07 -2.18 4.84
CA VAL A 34 -2.62 -2.27 3.47
C VAL A 34 -3.02 -0.89 2.97
N SER A 35 -3.71 -0.10 3.80
CA SER A 35 -4.06 1.29 3.45
C SER A 35 -2.82 2.13 3.20
N GLY A 36 -1.80 2.02 4.07
CA GLY A 36 -0.53 2.73 3.88
C GLY A 36 0.16 2.39 2.55
N ILE A 37 0.17 1.12 2.16
CA ILE A 37 0.74 0.67 0.88
C ILE A 37 -0.07 1.23 -0.30
N VAL A 38 -1.40 1.23 -0.23
CA VAL A 38 -2.28 1.78 -1.28
C VAL A 38 -1.99 3.27 -1.50
N ASP A 39 -1.98 4.06 -0.43
CA ASP A 39 -1.74 5.50 -0.50
C ASP A 39 -0.31 5.81 -0.98
N HIS A 40 0.68 5.12 -0.45
CA HIS A 40 2.07 5.26 -0.86
C HIS A 40 2.27 4.93 -2.36
N THR A 41 1.61 3.88 -2.85
CA THR A 41 1.62 3.52 -4.28
C THR A 41 0.99 4.61 -5.13
N ALA A 42 -0.16 5.15 -4.72
CA ALA A 42 -0.83 6.24 -5.44
C ALA A 42 0.03 7.51 -5.46
N HIS A 43 0.63 7.87 -4.32
CA HIS A 43 1.54 9.01 -4.18
C HIS A 43 2.72 8.91 -5.16
N HIS A 44 3.46 7.79 -5.14
CA HIS A 44 4.60 7.62 -6.04
C HIS A 44 4.21 7.46 -7.50
N ARG A 45 3.03 6.87 -7.81
CA ARG A 45 2.50 6.86 -9.17
C ARG A 45 2.28 8.28 -9.70
N GLY A 46 1.77 9.18 -8.85
CA GLY A 46 1.64 10.60 -9.18
C GLY A 46 2.98 11.25 -9.52
N SER A 47 4.00 11.07 -8.66
CA SER A 47 5.35 11.57 -8.91
C SER A 47 5.97 10.99 -10.19
N LEU A 48 5.78 9.70 -10.45
CA LEU A 48 6.26 9.06 -11.68
C LEU A 48 5.55 9.61 -12.93
N ALA A 49 4.26 9.95 -12.84
CA ALA A 49 3.53 10.59 -13.92
C ALA A 49 4.03 12.01 -14.22
N VAL A 50 4.58 12.71 -13.23
CA VAL A 50 5.29 13.99 -13.42
C VAL A 50 6.62 13.73 -14.14
N TYR A 51 7.43 12.78 -13.67
CA TYR A 51 8.70 12.45 -14.31
C TYR A 51 8.52 11.98 -15.75
N ALA A 52 7.49 11.19 -16.04
CA ALA A 52 7.16 10.78 -17.40
C ALA A 52 6.94 11.99 -18.32
N ARG A 53 6.22 13.03 -17.85
CA ARG A 53 5.99 14.27 -18.62
C ARG A 53 7.27 15.05 -18.88
N LEU A 54 8.20 15.09 -17.92
CA LEU A 54 9.49 15.78 -18.10
C LEU A 54 10.37 15.14 -19.20
N ILE A 55 10.15 13.86 -19.52
CA ILE A 55 10.85 13.14 -20.59
C ILE A 55 9.94 12.85 -21.79
N ASP A 56 8.87 13.64 -21.95
CA ASP A 56 7.91 13.57 -23.05
C ASP A 56 7.23 12.19 -23.24
N LYS A 57 7.05 11.45 -22.14
CA LYS A 57 6.28 10.19 -22.10
C LYS A 57 4.87 10.41 -21.55
N ARG A 58 3.89 9.76 -22.17
CA ARG A 58 2.51 9.73 -21.67
C ARG A 58 2.34 8.66 -20.59
N ALA A 59 2.06 9.08 -19.36
CA ALA A 59 1.65 8.16 -18.30
C ALA A 59 0.20 7.68 -18.56
N PRO A 60 -0.11 6.38 -18.36
CA PRO A 60 -1.48 5.88 -18.44
C PRO A 60 -2.34 6.50 -17.33
N MET A 61 -3.62 6.73 -17.63
CA MET A 61 -4.57 7.23 -16.65
C MET A 61 -4.96 6.11 -15.67
N PRO A 62 -4.98 6.35 -14.36
CA PRO A 62 -5.60 5.42 -13.43
C PRO A 62 -7.08 5.24 -13.75
N TYR A 63 -7.60 4.01 -13.60
CA TYR A 63 -9.03 3.65 -13.69
C TYR A 63 -9.67 3.76 -15.09
N SER A 64 -8.87 3.88 -16.15
CA SER A 64 -9.33 3.84 -17.54
C SER A 64 -9.73 2.45 -18.01
#